data_AF-A0A8H5RTC5-F1
#
_entry.id   AF-A0A8H5RTC5-F1
#
_cell.length_a   1.000
_cell.length_b   1.000
_cell.length_c   1.000
_cell.angle_alpha   90.00
_cell.angle_beta   90.00
_cell.angle_gamma   90.00
#
_symmetry.space_group_name_H-M   'P 1'
#
loop_
_entity.id
_entity.type
_entity.pdbx_description
1 polymer ?
#
loop_
_entity_poly.entity_id
_entity_poly.type
_entity_poly.pdbx_seq_one_letter_code
_entity_poly.pdbx_strand_id
1 'polypeptide(L)'
;MSRMFRGVKSRPSWYYRVNDLVADRYRRGEENLCDNEPRPEDYDEDLSSVSTFSCASRNGCDYGTDDICEYHMKLDTEGPDSDKELDKNDPLDIEYLWMKMDRRDRKRELRAQKEWEEEMRKKGEKYREQMNEKLREEKRKEAQKIKVYEDAEKAGDVWRQHKRTLRPWETYEEVATKDGIELEMRYINEIQDALDIAQSLEGTPTPLNLDLMRMFKLWSVDHIKHCPYELAPTMYIEFDSEFDWDKFNQEQVRTLRAEKLSGHIYLLSDDVCEIDNFTPPEYCSTKTHNLATSEEPVYVQFFNDNYLTLKISRETVFANCEEDIPWNALSFFTYYGINEKGMVDKEQQEEEQCETDEESVLESIRLLF
;
A
#
# COMPACT_ATOMS: atom_id res chain seq x y z
N MET A 1 -20.60 -37.79 51.68
CA MET A 1 -20.54 -37.61 50.22
C MET A 1 -19.63 -36.42 49.94
N SER A 2 -18.37 -36.68 49.62
CA SER A 2 -17.39 -35.64 49.30
C SER A 2 -17.67 -35.09 47.90
N ARG A 3 -17.91 -33.78 47.78
CA ARG A 3 -17.78 -33.07 46.50
C ARG A 3 -16.31 -33.12 46.12
N MET A 4 -15.96 -33.94 45.13
CA MET A 4 -14.68 -33.85 44.45
C MET A 4 -14.66 -32.50 43.72
N PHE A 5 -13.80 -31.59 44.16
CA PHE A 5 -13.42 -30.44 43.35
C PHE A 5 -12.71 -30.98 42.11
N ARG A 6 -13.33 -30.85 40.92
CA ARG A 6 -12.60 -31.02 39.65
C ARG A 6 -11.46 -30.00 39.69
N GLY A 7 -10.22 -30.47 39.55
CA GLY A 7 -9.06 -29.58 39.43
C GLY A 7 -9.25 -28.67 38.24
N VAL A 8 -8.92 -27.38 38.40
CA VAL A 8 -8.89 -26.42 37.30
C VAL A 8 -7.86 -26.93 36.29
N LYS A 9 -8.30 -27.24 35.06
CA LYS A 9 -7.39 -27.67 34.00
C LYS A 9 -6.52 -26.47 33.63
N SER A 10 -5.20 -26.63 33.75
CA SER A 10 -4.25 -25.59 33.35
C SER A 10 -4.19 -25.53 31.84
N ARG A 11 -4.31 -24.34 31.25
CA ARG A 11 -4.12 -24.10 29.82
C ARG A 11 -2.75 -23.45 29.54
N PRO A 12 -2.28 -23.43 28.29
CA PRO A 12 -1.07 -22.70 27.92
C PRO A 12 -1.26 -21.19 28.10
N SER A 13 -0.16 -20.46 28.29
CA SER A 13 -0.19 -19.01 28.50
C SER A 13 -0.86 -18.22 27.38
N TRP A 14 -0.72 -18.68 26.12
CA TRP A 14 -1.36 -18.06 24.97
C TRP A 14 -2.88 -17.98 25.10
N TYR A 15 -3.51 -19.03 25.63
CA TYR A 15 -4.96 -19.09 25.78
C TYR A 15 -5.48 -18.03 26.74
N TYR A 16 -4.77 -17.85 27.87
CA TYR A 16 -5.14 -16.81 28.84
C TYR A 16 -4.91 -15.42 28.28
N ARG A 17 -3.80 -15.18 27.54
CA ARG A 17 -3.54 -13.87 26.94
C ARG A 17 -4.60 -13.49 25.91
N VAL A 18 -4.95 -14.39 24.99
CA VAL A 18 -5.98 -14.12 23.98
C VAL A 18 -7.34 -13.88 24.64
N ASN A 19 -7.70 -14.65 25.66
CA ASN A 19 -8.93 -14.40 26.42
C ASN A 19 -8.91 -13.07 27.20
N ASP A 20 -7.76 -12.69 27.77
CA ASP A 20 -7.61 -11.41 28.44
C ASP A 20 -7.77 -10.26 27.44
N LEU A 21 -7.28 -10.40 26.20
CA LEU A 21 -7.48 -9.43 25.12
C LEU A 21 -8.95 -9.30 24.72
N VAL A 22 -9.64 -10.43 24.52
CA VAL A 22 -11.08 -10.45 24.23
C VAL A 22 -11.88 -9.82 25.36
N ALA A 23 -11.57 -10.18 26.62
CA ALA A 23 -12.21 -9.60 27.80
C ALA A 23 -11.90 -8.12 27.97
N ASP A 24 -10.72 -7.67 27.56
CA ASP A 24 -10.35 -6.26 27.61
C ASP A 24 -11.11 -5.44 26.55
N ARG A 25 -11.22 -5.94 25.32
CA ARG A 25 -12.07 -5.34 24.28
C ARG A 25 -13.52 -5.20 24.75
N TYR A 26 -14.05 -6.26 25.38
CA TYR A 26 -15.38 -6.23 25.99
C TYR A 26 -15.51 -5.14 27.05
N ARG A 27 -14.51 -4.98 27.94
CA ARG A 27 -14.53 -3.93 28.98
C ARG A 27 -14.42 -2.52 28.41
N ARG A 28 -13.75 -2.34 27.27
CA ARG A 28 -13.58 -1.03 26.61
C ARG A 28 -14.80 -0.62 25.79
N GLY A 29 -15.80 -1.50 25.66
CA GLY A 29 -17.02 -1.20 24.91
C GLY A 29 -16.80 -1.18 23.39
N GLU A 30 -15.75 -1.86 22.91
CA GLU A 30 -15.48 -2.10 21.47
C GLU A 30 -16.44 -3.18 20.88
N GLU A 31 -17.65 -3.31 21.44
CA GLU A 31 -18.64 -4.33 21.03
C GLU A 31 -19.40 -3.88 19.78
N ASN A 32 -19.02 -4.44 18.63
CA ASN A 32 -20.01 -4.86 17.66
C ASN A 32 -20.43 -6.31 17.97
N LEU A 33 -21.70 -6.68 17.71
CA LEU A 33 -22.27 -8.02 18.01
C LEU A 33 -21.49 -9.21 17.40
N CYS A 34 -20.50 -8.94 16.55
CA CYS A 34 -19.63 -9.90 15.86
C CYS A 34 -18.19 -9.95 16.41
N ASP A 35 -17.78 -9.09 17.36
CA ASP A 35 -16.38 -8.88 17.77
C ASP A 35 -15.99 -9.55 19.10
N ASN A 36 -16.89 -10.39 19.64
CA ASN A 36 -16.66 -11.13 20.88
C ASN A 36 -15.80 -12.40 20.68
N GLU A 37 -15.26 -12.62 19.48
CA GLU A 37 -14.37 -13.73 19.15
C GLU A 37 -12.91 -13.26 19.05
N PRO A 38 -11.93 -14.14 19.30
CA PRO A 38 -10.52 -13.87 19.01
C PRO A 38 -10.33 -13.47 17.54
N ARG A 39 -9.63 -12.37 17.31
CA ARG A 39 -9.24 -11.93 15.97
C ARG A 39 -7.97 -12.67 15.54
N PRO A 40 -7.74 -12.88 14.23
CA PRO A 40 -6.52 -13.52 13.74
C PRO A 40 -5.23 -12.86 14.28
N GLU A 41 -5.22 -11.53 14.44
CA GLU A 41 -4.08 -10.74 14.91
C GLU A 41 -3.75 -10.97 16.39
N ASP A 42 -4.72 -11.40 17.21
CA ASP A 42 -4.51 -11.65 18.65
C ASP A 42 -3.51 -12.79 18.90
N TYR A 43 -3.33 -13.64 17.89
CA TYR A 43 -2.37 -14.73 17.91
C TYR A 43 -0.96 -14.29 17.51
N ASP A 44 -0.79 -13.13 16.84
CA ASP A 44 0.47 -12.75 16.19
C ASP A 44 1.62 -12.53 17.20
N GLU A 45 1.33 -12.05 18.41
CA GLU A 45 2.33 -11.92 19.48
C GLU A 45 2.95 -13.26 19.91
N ASP A 46 2.17 -14.35 19.93
CA ASP A 46 2.68 -15.71 20.18
C ASP A 46 3.36 -16.33 18.96
N LEU A 47 3.09 -15.79 17.79
CA LEU A 47 3.62 -16.28 16.53
C LEU A 47 4.94 -15.55 16.19
N SER A 48 5.22 -14.41 16.82
CA SER A 48 6.50 -13.70 16.76
C SER A 48 7.68 -14.53 17.28
N SER A 49 7.45 -15.44 18.23
CA SER A 49 8.48 -16.34 18.76
C SER A 49 8.90 -17.45 17.80
N VAL A 50 8.21 -17.59 16.67
CA VAL A 50 8.55 -18.58 15.62
C VAL A 50 9.81 -18.16 14.85
N SER A 51 10.39 -16.99 15.15
CA SER A 51 11.52 -16.46 14.39
C SER A 51 12.88 -16.43 15.09
N THR A 52 13.03 -16.64 16.41
CA THR A 52 14.35 -16.49 17.06
C THR A 52 14.55 -17.27 18.37
N PHE A 53 13.98 -18.47 18.54
CA PHE A 53 14.43 -19.35 19.62
C PHE A 53 15.76 -20.02 19.22
N SER A 54 16.87 -19.42 19.65
CA SER A 54 18.18 -20.08 19.62
C SER A 54 18.07 -21.37 20.43
N CYS A 55 18.21 -22.51 19.77
CA CYS A 55 18.19 -23.82 20.41
C CYS A 55 19.24 -23.84 21.52
N ALA A 56 18.83 -23.91 22.79
CA ALA A 56 19.72 -24.02 23.95
C ALA A 56 20.36 -25.43 24.08
N SER A 57 20.61 -26.08 22.93
CA SER A 57 21.54 -27.19 22.85
C SER A 57 22.95 -26.66 23.11
N ARG A 58 23.69 -27.31 24.01
CA ARG A 58 25.07 -26.96 24.37
C ARG A 58 26.04 -26.93 23.17
N ASN A 59 25.59 -27.38 22.00
CA ASN A 59 26.37 -27.43 20.75
C ASN A 59 25.77 -26.60 19.59
N GLY A 60 24.82 -25.70 19.83
CA GLY A 60 24.16 -24.96 18.74
C GLY A 60 23.33 -25.87 17.83
N CYS A 61 22.39 -25.27 17.10
CA CYS A 61 21.61 -25.98 16.09
C CYS A 61 22.19 -25.60 14.73
N ASP A 62 22.84 -26.55 14.05
CA ASP A 62 23.52 -26.37 12.76
C ASP A 62 22.56 -26.25 11.56
N TYR A 63 21.25 -26.28 11.82
CA TYR A 63 20.25 -26.05 10.79
C TYR A 63 20.14 -24.54 10.55
N GLY A 64 20.48 -24.12 9.33
CA GLY A 64 20.22 -22.77 8.86
C GLY A 64 18.75 -22.39 9.05
N THR A 65 18.48 -21.09 9.02
CA THR A 65 17.19 -20.45 9.32
C THR A 65 15.96 -21.03 8.60
N ASP A 66 16.17 -21.88 7.60
CA ASP A 66 15.13 -22.43 6.74
C ASP A 66 14.76 -23.88 7.09
N ASP A 67 15.58 -24.58 7.89
CA ASP A 67 15.29 -25.95 8.34
C ASP A 67 14.98 -25.95 9.84
N ILE A 68 13.68 -25.91 10.16
CA ILE A 68 13.22 -26.11 11.53
C ILE A 68 13.62 -27.53 11.97
N CYS A 69 14.63 -27.61 12.85
CA CYS A 69 15.07 -28.83 13.51
C CYS A 69 13.90 -29.73 13.94
N GLU A 70 14.00 -31.04 13.73
CA GLU A 70 12.95 -32.03 14.07
C GLU A 70 12.49 -31.95 15.55
N TYR A 71 13.34 -31.40 16.42
CA TYR A 71 13.02 -31.08 17.82
C TYR A 71 12.08 -29.87 17.96
N HIS A 72 12.26 -28.82 17.16
CA HIS A 72 11.36 -27.68 17.10
C HIS A 72 10.03 -28.03 16.44
N MET A 73 10.04 -28.93 15.45
CA MET A 73 8.80 -29.47 14.86
C MET A 73 7.95 -30.21 15.90
N LYS A 74 8.57 -30.93 16.85
CA LYS A 74 7.90 -31.64 17.95
C LYS A 74 7.36 -30.72 19.04
N LEU A 75 8.08 -29.63 19.37
CA LEU A 75 7.59 -28.63 20.33
C LEU A 75 6.44 -27.77 19.76
N ASP A 76 6.38 -27.61 18.44
CA ASP A 76 5.28 -26.91 17.76
C ASP A 76 4.05 -27.78 17.49
N THR A 77 4.20 -29.11 17.46
CA THR A 77 3.07 -30.03 17.31
C THR A 77 2.48 -30.47 18.65
N GLU A 78 3.27 -30.49 19.72
CA GLU A 78 2.81 -30.93 21.03
C GLU A 78 3.48 -30.08 22.12
N GLY A 79 2.81 -28.98 22.51
CA GLY A 79 2.83 -28.63 23.93
C GLY A 79 2.37 -29.84 24.76
N PRO A 80 2.69 -29.93 26.05
CA PRO A 80 2.35 -31.09 26.90
C PRO A 80 0.84 -31.35 27.05
N ASP A 81 -0.01 -30.60 26.36
CA ASP A 81 -1.45 -30.73 26.32
C ASP A 81 -1.85 -31.82 25.32
N SER A 82 -1.76 -33.07 25.75
CA SER A 82 -2.47 -34.13 25.03
C SER A 82 -3.97 -33.84 25.09
N ASP A 83 -4.65 -33.87 23.94
CA ASP A 83 -6.11 -33.69 23.84
C ASP A 83 -6.91 -34.78 24.61
N LYS A 84 -6.21 -35.74 25.25
CA LYS A 84 -6.77 -36.85 26.01
C LYS A 84 -7.50 -36.42 27.29
N GLU A 85 -7.26 -35.20 27.77
CA GLU A 85 -7.93 -34.66 28.97
C GLU A 85 -9.09 -33.69 28.64
N LEU A 86 -9.38 -33.45 27.36
CA LEU A 86 -10.45 -32.56 26.92
C LEU A 86 -11.81 -33.28 26.94
N ASP A 87 -12.77 -32.73 27.67
CA ASP A 87 -14.15 -33.19 27.70
C ASP A 87 -14.90 -32.50 26.55
N LYS A 88 -15.26 -33.25 25.52
CA LYS A 88 -15.97 -32.72 24.34
C LYS A 88 -17.37 -32.17 24.65
N ASN A 89 -17.84 -32.32 25.88
CA ASN A 89 -19.11 -31.76 26.34
C ASN A 89 -18.92 -30.57 27.32
N ASP A 90 -17.69 -30.19 27.65
CA ASP A 90 -17.38 -29.02 28.46
C ASP A 90 -17.22 -27.79 27.55
N PRO A 91 -18.07 -26.75 27.66
CA PRO A 91 -17.99 -25.55 26.83
C PRO A 91 -16.60 -24.90 26.79
N LEU A 92 -15.87 -24.92 27.91
CA LEU A 92 -14.52 -24.34 28.00
C LEU A 92 -13.45 -25.19 27.28
N ASP A 93 -13.68 -26.49 27.14
CA ASP A 93 -12.81 -27.38 26.34
C ASP A 93 -13.11 -27.24 24.84
N ILE A 94 -14.38 -27.00 24.47
CA ILE A 94 -14.78 -26.71 23.08
C ILE A 94 -14.18 -25.40 22.60
N GLU A 95 -14.29 -24.33 23.40
CA GLU A 95 -13.72 -23.02 23.10
C GLU A 95 -12.20 -23.09 22.95
N TYR A 96 -11.50 -23.75 23.87
CA TYR A 96 -10.06 -23.98 23.76
C TYR A 96 -9.65 -24.70 22.47
N LEU A 97 -10.45 -25.68 22.02
CA LEU A 97 -10.19 -26.41 20.78
C LEU A 97 -10.34 -25.52 19.54
N TRP A 98 -11.34 -24.65 19.49
CA TRP A 98 -11.52 -23.69 18.40
C TRP A 98 -10.37 -22.68 18.34
N MET A 99 -10.04 -22.04 19.47
CA MET A 99 -8.91 -21.12 19.53
C MET A 99 -7.58 -21.78 19.15
N LYS A 100 -7.39 -23.06 19.49
CA LYS A 100 -6.22 -23.85 19.10
C LYS A 100 -6.16 -24.11 17.59
N MET A 101 -7.31 -24.27 16.94
CA MET A 101 -7.41 -24.38 15.48
C MET A 101 -7.11 -23.04 14.80
N ASP A 102 -7.74 -21.95 15.26
CA ASP A 102 -7.54 -20.61 14.69
C ASP A 102 -6.07 -20.18 14.78
N ARG A 103 -5.43 -20.40 15.95
CA ARG A 103 -4.00 -20.16 16.12
C ARG A 103 -3.14 -20.95 15.12
N ARG A 104 -3.53 -22.20 14.82
CA ARG A 104 -2.80 -23.04 13.86
C ARG A 104 -3.00 -22.53 12.43
N ASP A 105 -4.19 -22.04 12.11
CA ASP A 105 -4.55 -21.57 10.78
C ASP A 105 -3.86 -20.24 10.50
N ARG A 106 -3.89 -19.30 11.44
CA ARG A 106 -3.12 -18.06 11.39
C ARG A 106 -1.62 -18.30 11.24
N LYS A 107 -1.07 -19.31 11.93
CA LYS A 107 0.34 -19.70 11.77
C LYS A 107 0.67 -20.23 10.38
N ARG A 108 -0.29 -20.82 9.67
CA ARG A 108 -0.11 -21.25 8.27
C ARG A 108 -0.17 -20.06 7.33
N GLU A 109 -1.11 -19.13 7.55
CA GLU A 109 -1.24 -17.90 6.77
C GLU A 109 0.03 -17.04 6.85
N LEU A 110 0.55 -16.76 8.06
CA LEU A 110 1.77 -15.97 8.22
C LEU A 110 2.99 -16.60 7.55
N ARG A 111 3.06 -17.94 7.49
CA ARG A 111 4.14 -18.62 6.76
C ARG A 111 3.99 -18.45 5.26
N ALA A 112 2.79 -18.63 4.74
CA ALA A 112 2.50 -18.43 3.32
C ALA A 112 2.76 -16.97 2.90
N GLN A 113 2.41 -16.00 3.75
CA GLN A 113 2.69 -14.59 3.51
C GLN A 113 4.20 -14.32 3.45
N LYS A 114 4.98 -14.79 4.42
CA LYS A 114 6.44 -14.64 4.42
C LYS A 114 7.09 -15.31 3.20
N GLU A 115 6.63 -16.51 2.83
CA GLU A 115 7.10 -17.21 1.63
C GLU A 115 6.81 -16.40 0.36
N TRP A 116 5.62 -15.80 0.26
CA TRP A 116 5.21 -14.95 -0.85
C TRP A 116 6.04 -13.65 -0.92
N GLU A 117 6.24 -12.97 0.21
CA GLU A 117 7.08 -11.76 0.32
C GLU A 117 8.52 -12.05 -0.13
N GLU A 118 9.09 -13.17 0.32
CA GLU A 118 10.43 -13.61 -0.07
C GLU A 118 10.51 -13.99 -1.56
N GLU A 119 9.46 -14.62 -2.12
CA GLU A 119 9.38 -14.89 -3.55
C GLU A 119 9.32 -13.60 -4.38
N MET A 120 8.53 -12.62 -3.95
CA MET A 120 8.43 -11.31 -4.59
C MET A 120 9.75 -10.55 -4.53
N ARG A 121 10.44 -10.58 -3.38
CA ARG A 121 11.79 -10.04 -3.22
C ARG A 121 12.78 -10.67 -4.20
N LYS A 122 12.81 -12.00 -4.29
CA LYS A 122 13.67 -12.75 -5.24
C LYS A 122 13.34 -12.44 -6.70
N LYS A 123 12.06 -12.31 -7.06
CA LYS A 123 11.64 -11.91 -8.42
C LYS A 123 12.13 -10.50 -8.76
N GLY A 124 12.00 -9.55 -7.82
CA GLY A 124 12.51 -8.19 -7.98
C GLY A 124 14.02 -8.14 -8.18
N GLU A 125 14.79 -8.91 -7.40
CA GLU A 125 16.24 -9.03 -7.56
C GLU A 125 16.63 -9.63 -8.92
N LYS A 126 15.94 -10.69 -9.35
CA LYS A 126 16.16 -11.32 -10.65
C LYS A 126 15.87 -10.38 -11.81
N TYR A 127 14.79 -9.60 -11.73
CA TYR A 127 14.46 -8.59 -12.73
C TYR A 127 15.56 -7.50 -12.82
N ARG A 128 16.04 -7.02 -11.67
CA ARG A 128 17.15 -6.07 -11.56
C ARG A 128 18.43 -6.60 -12.20
N GLU A 129 18.76 -7.87 -11.95
CA GLU A 129 19.94 -8.51 -12.54
C GLU A 129 19.83 -8.67 -14.06
N GLN A 130 18.66 -9.08 -14.57
CA GLN A 130 18.41 -9.19 -16.01
C GLN A 130 18.53 -7.84 -16.74
N MET A 131 17.98 -6.78 -16.15
CA MET A 131 18.11 -5.42 -16.70
C MET A 131 19.56 -4.93 -16.67
N ASN A 132 20.27 -5.17 -15.57
CA ASN A 132 21.69 -4.84 -15.46
C ASN A 132 22.55 -5.60 -16.49
N GLU A 133 22.24 -6.86 -16.78
CA GLU A 133 22.97 -7.62 -17.79
C GLU A 133 22.70 -7.10 -19.21
N LYS A 134 21.43 -6.77 -19.54
CA LYS A 134 21.10 -6.09 -20.81
C LYS A 134 21.90 -4.80 -20.97
N LEU A 135 21.96 -3.98 -19.91
CA LEU A 135 22.74 -2.75 -19.90
C LEU A 135 24.25 -3.00 -20.10
N ARG A 136 24.81 -4.05 -19.49
CA ARG A 136 26.21 -4.45 -19.71
C ARG A 136 26.44 -4.90 -21.15
N GLU A 137 25.50 -5.62 -21.75
CA GLU A 137 25.59 -6.08 -23.13
C GLU A 137 25.52 -4.92 -24.13
N GLU A 138 24.63 -3.95 -23.90
CA GLU A 138 24.57 -2.72 -24.67
C GLU A 138 25.87 -1.92 -24.56
N LYS A 139 26.41 -1.77 -23.34
CA LYS A 139 27.74 -1.16 -23.11
C LYS A 139 28.84 -1.87 -23.90
N ARG A 140 28.83 -3.20 -23.99
CA ARG A 140 29.80 -3.97 -24.80
C ARG A 140 29.62 -3.70 -26.30
N LYS A 141 28.39 -3.75 -26.81
CA LYS A 141 28.08 -3.49 -28.23
C LYS A 141 28.48 -2.08 -28.64
N GLU A 142 28.23 -1.10 -27.78
CA GLU A 142 28.55 0.29 -28.06
C GLU A 142 30.04 0.60 -27.93
N ALA A 143 30.75 0.04 -26.94
CA ALA A 143 32.21 0.11 -26.88
C ALA A 143 32.88 -0.51 -28.12
N GLN A 144 32.30 -1.59 -28.65
CA GLN A 144 32.76 -2.20 -29.89
C GLN A 144 32.50 -1.31 -31.10
N LYS A 145 31.35 -0.62 -31.15
CA LYS A 145 31.01 0.38 -32.16
C LYS A 145 31.95 1.60 -32.10
N ILE A 146 32.31 2.07 -30.89
CA ILE A 146 33.26 3.18 -30.68
C ILE A 146 34.65 2.80 -31.23
N LYS A 147 35.16 1.59 -30.94
CA LYS A 147 36.44 1.13 -31.50
C LYS A 147 36.47 1.15 -33.04
N VAL A 148 35.37 0.75 -33.68
CA VAL A 148 35.24 0.79 -35.15
C VAL A 148 35.33 2.22 -35.70
N TYR A 149 34.85 3.23 -34.96
CA TYR A 149 34.95 4.64 -35.35
C TYR A 149 36.29 5.28 -34.99
N GLU A 150 36.97 4.84 -33.93
CA GLU A 150 38.33 5.29 -33.60
C GLU A 150 39.37 4.78 -34.61
N ASP A 151 39.20 3.55 -35.11
CA ASP A 151 40.00 3.00 -36.20
C ASP A 151 39.72 3.70 -37.56
N ALA A 152 38.54 4.31 -37.70
CA ALA A 152 38.16 5.12 -38.86
C ALA A 152 38.49 6.61 -38.62
N GLU A 153 39.77 6.95 -38.74
CA GLU A 153 40.43 8.24 -38.47
C GLU A 153 39.91 9.51 -39.24
N LYS A 154 38.63 9.56 -39.64
CA LYS A 154 38.04 10.60 -40.51
C LYS A 154 36.83 11.35 -39.96
N ALA A 155 36.40 11.11 -38.73
CA ALA A 155 35.16 11.71 -38.21
C ALA A 155 35.35 12.57 -36.96
N GLY A 156 36.51 13.23 -36.79
CA GLY A 156 36.85 13.98 -35.57
C GLY A 156 35.83 15.06 -35.14
N ASP A 157 35.15 15.71 -36.08
CA ASP A 157 34.13 16.72 -35.75
C ASP A 157 32.74 16.13 -35.52
N VAL A 158 32.35 15.11 -36.29
CA VAL A 158 31.10 14.37 -36.09
C VAL A 158 31.13 13.64 -34.75
N TRP A 159 32.28 13.06 -34.38
CA TRP A 159 32.49 12.40 -33.08
C TRP A 159 32.49 13.38 -31.92
N ARG A 160 33.12 14.57 -32.05
CA ARG A 160 33.06 15.60 -31.00
C ARG A 160 31.66 16.15 -30.79
N GLN A 161 30.87 16.26 -31.86
CA GLN A 161 29.48 16.68 -31.80
C GLN A 161 28.58 15.58 -31.25
N HIS A 162 28.82 14.32 -31.66
CA HIS A 162 28.14 13.15 -31.13
C HIS A 162 28.45 12.96 -29.63
N LYS A 163 29.71 13.09 -29.20
CA LYS A 163 30.15 13.09 -27.79
C LYS A 163 29.59 14.24 -26.96
N ARG A 164 29.15 15.34 -27.59
CA ARG A 164 28.46 16.45 -26.92
C ARG A 164 26.95 16.23 -26.84
N THR A 165 26.35 15.52 -27.79
CA THR A 165 24.95 15.07 -27.75
C THR A 165 24.75 13.84 -26.87
N LEU A 166 25.78 12.99 -26.76
CA LEU A 166 25.96 12.00 -25.71
C LEU A 166 26.35 12.77 -24.44
N ARG A 167 25.39 13.45 -23.79
CA ARG A 167 25.57 13.82 -22.38
C ARG A 167 26.07 12.57 -21.64
N PRO A 168 26.95 12.71 -20.62
CA PRO A 168 27.33 11.58 -19.78
C PRO A 168 26.05 10.89 -19.34
N TRP A 169 25.89 9.65 -19.80
CA TRP A 169 24.59 9.00 -19.81
C TRP A 169 23.98 8.91 -18.42
N GLU A 170 22.68 9.14 -18.44
CA GLU A 170 21.75 9.26 -17.34
C GLU A 170 21.93 8.09 -16.35
N THR A 171 22.07 8.39 -15.04
CA THR A 171 22.11 7.34 -14.00
C THR A 171 20.83 6.51 -14.05
N TYR A 172 20.82 5.31 -13.46
CA TYR A 172 19.59 4.51 -13.33
C TYR A 172 18.43 5.37 -12.77
N GLU A 173 18.75 6.24 -11.82
CA GLU A 173 17.84 7.22 -11.24
C GLU A 173 17.25 8.16 -12.31
N GLU A 174 18.05 8.67 -13.24
CA GLU A 174 17.57 9.56 -14.30
C GLU A 174 16.66 8.85 -15.33
N VAL A 175 16.93 7.57 -15.65
CA VAL A 175 16.05 6.77 -16.54
C VAL A 175 14.73 6.41 -15.84
N ALA A 176 14.79 5.93 -14.59
CA ALA A 176 13.60 5.62 -13.79
C ALA A 176 12.76 6.88 -13.53
N THR A 177 13.42 8.02 -13.29
CA THR A 177 12.75 9.33 -13.17
C THR A 177 12.06 9.73 -14.47
N LYS A 178 12.65 9.44 -15.63
CA LYS A 178 12.03 9.73 -16.92
C LYS A 178 10.77 8.89 -17.17
N ASP A 179 10.83 7.59 -16.96
CA ASP A 179 9.66 6.70 -17.09
C ASP A 179 8.57 7.08 -16.08
N GLY A 180 8.97 7.44 -14.85
CA GLY A 180 8.08 8.00 -13.84
C GLY A 180 7.40 9.30 -14.31
N ILE A 181 8.16 10.26 -14.83
CA ILE A 181 7.62 11.52 -15.38
C ILE A 181 6.64 11.25 -16.51
N GLU A 182 6.92 10.31 -17.42
CA GLU A 182 6.01 9.97 -18.52
C GLU A 182 4.68 9.39 -18.00
N LEU A 183 4.72 8.54 -16.97
CA LEU A 183 3.52 8.00 -16.32
C LEU A 183 2.71 9.10 -15.61
N GLU A 184 3.39 9.93 -14.81
CA GLU A 184 2.81 11.09 -14.12
C GLU A 184 2.08 12.01 -15.11
N MET A 185 2.75 12.38 -16.21
CA MET A 185 2.18 13.26 -17.22
C MET A 185 0.91 12.69 -17.86
N ARG A 186 0.80 11.37 -18.03
CA ARG A 186 -0.40 10.74 -18.61
C ARG A 186 -1.63 11.04 -17.77
N TYR A 187 -1.58 10.75 -16.47
CA TYR A 187 -2.71 10.96 -15.56
C TYR A 187 -2.96 12.44 -15.29
N ILE A 188 -1.90 13.24 -15.17
CA ILE A 188 -2.04 14.70 -15.02
C ILE A 188 -2.78 15.29 -16.21
N ASN A 189 -2.47 14.90 -17.45
CA ASN A 189 -3.18 15.40 -18.62
C ASN A 189 -4.67 15.05 -18.59
N GLU A 190 -5.04 13.82 -18.20
CA GLU A 190 -6.44 13.41 -18.05
C GLU A 190 -7.19 14.29 -17.03
N ILE A 191 -6.56 14.55 -15.89
CA ILE A 191 -7.14 15.35 -14.80
C ILE A 191 -7.24 16.83 -15.22
N GLN A 192 -6.25 17.32 -15.95
CA GLN A 192 -6.21 18.68 -16.46
C GLN A 192 -7.29 18.91 -17.55
N ASP A 193 -7.49 17.96 -18.45
CA ASP A 193 -8.58 17.99 -19.42
C ASP A 193 -9.94 18.04 -18.72
N ALA A 194 -10.13 17.24 -17.65
CA ALA A 194 -11.34 17.27 -16.84
C ALA A 194 -11.53 18.61 -16.11
N LEU A 195 -10.45 19.22 -15.62
CA LEU A 195 -10.48 20.54 -14.99
C LEU A 195 -10.84 21.64 -15.98
N ASP A 196 -10.29 21.61 -17.20
CA ASP A 196 -10.59 22.57 -18.26
C ASP A 196 -12.06 22.48 -18.69
N ILE A 197 -12.60 21.25 -18.77
CA ILE A 197 -14.04 21.02 -18.98
C ILE A 197 -14.85 21.65 -17.84
N ALA A 198 -14.50 21.36 -16.58
CA ALA A 198 -15.19 21.91 -15.42
C ALA A 198 -15.15 23.44 -15.35
N GLN A 199 -14.06 24.07 -15.80
CA GLN A 199 -13.93 25.52 -15.91
C GLN A 199 -14.77 26.13 -17.03
N SER A 200 -15.00 25.38 -18.11
CA SER A 200 -15.79 25.82 -19.27
C SER A 200 -17.31 25.66 -19.09
N LEU A 201 -17.74 24.83 -18.15
CA LEU A 201 -19.17 24.61 -17.89
C LEU A 201 -19.79 25.79 -17.13
N GLU A 202 -20.66 26.55 -17.79
CA GLU A 202 -21.57 27.52 -17.15
C GLU A 202 -22.86 26.84 -16.61
N GLY A 203 -22.73 25.61 -16.08
CA GLY A 203 -23.84 24.75 -15.67
C GLY A 203 -24.20 24.84 -14.18
N THR A 204 -25.30 24.18 -13.79
CA THR A 204 -25.63 23.95 -12.37
C THR A 204 -24.52 23.13 -11.71
N PRO A 205 -23.98 23.57 -10.55
CA PRO A 205 -22.92 22.84 -9.85
C PRO A 205 -23.36 21.42 -9.52
N THR A 206 -22.52 20.44 -9.84
CA THR A 206 -22.74 19.05 -9.45
C THR A 206 -22.53 18.93 -7.94
N PRO A 207 -23.42 18.25 -7.19
CA PRO A 207 -23.19 17.95 -5.78
C PRO A 207 -21.87 17.20 -5.62
N LEU A 208 -21.07 17.55 -4.62
CA LEU A 208 -19.86 16.81 -4.29
C LEU A 208 -20.26 15.65 -3.37
N ASN A 209 -20.05 14.41 -3.82
CA ASN A 209 -20.30 13.23 -3.00
C ASN A 209 -19.00 12.65 -2.45
N LEU A 210 -18.40 13.32 -1.47
CA LEU A 210 -17.34 12.71 -0.64
C LEU A 210 -17.98 11.66 0.27
N ASP A 211 -18.19 10.47 -0.26
CA ASP A 211 -18.55 9.28 0.52
C ASP A 211 -17.41 8.91 1.49
N LEU A 212 -17.72 8.04 2.46
CA LEU A 212 -16.80 7.60 3.51
C LEU A 212 -15.59 6.85 2.95
N MET A 213 -14.41 7.10 3.54
CA MET A 213 -13.13 6.47 3.17
C MET A 213 -12.83 6.64 1.69
N ARG A 214 -12.85 7.89 1.22
CA ARG A 214 -12.55 8.19 -0.18
C ARG A 214 -11.07 8.47 -0.32
N MET A 215 -10.39 7.59 -1.04
CA MET A 215 -8.98 7.73 -1.37
C MET A 215 -8.82 8.26 -2.80
N PHE A 216 -7.94 9.25 -2.94
CA PHE A 216 -7.49 9.74 -4.23
C PHE A 216 -5.99 9.48 -4.38
N LYS A 217 -5.63 8.69 -5.39
CA LYS A 217 -4.24 8.50 -5.78
C LYS A 217 -3.73 9.78 -6.43
N LEU A 218 -2.57 10.25 -5.98
CA LEU A 218 -1.98 11.53 -6.35
C LEU A 218 -0.84 11.35 -7.35
N TRP A 219 -0.73 12.31 -8.26
CA TRP A 219 0.28 12.37 -9.31
C TRP A 219 0.94 13.77 -9.33
N SER A 220 2.27 13.85 -9.30
CA SER A 220 3.05 15.08 -9.45
C SER A 220 4.41 14.86 -10.12
N VAL A 221 4.57 15.42 -11.33
CA VAL A 221 5.86 15.44 -12.06
C VAL A 221 6.95 16.15 -11.25
N ASP A 222 6.61 17.22 -10.52
CA ASP A 222 7.59 17.97 -9.76
C ASP A 222 8.03 17.21 -8.50
N HIS A 223 7.14 16.42 -7.87
CA HIS A 223 7.55 15.50 -6.82
C HIS A 223 8.56 14.48 -7.34
N ILE A 224 8.25 13.77 -8.43
CA ILE A 224 9.10 12.70 -8.97
C ILE A 224 10.50 13.19 -9.39
N LYS A 225 10.63 14.44 -9.86
CA LYS A 225 11.95 15.04 -10.15
C LYS A 225 12.86 15.19 -8.92
N HIS A 226 12.27 15.33 -7.75
CA HIS A 226 12.98 15.59 -6.50
C HIS A 226 12.99 14.38 -5.55
N CYS A 227 12.03 13.48 -5.69
CA CYS A 227 11.86 12.27 -4.90
C CYS A 227 11.30 11.16 -5.82
N PRO A 228 12.16 10.33 -6.44
CA PRO A 228 11.73 9.29 -7.35
C PRO A 228 10.84 8.24 -6.68
N TYR A 229 10.06 7.51 -7.48
CA TYR A 229 9.12 6.45 -7.05
C TYR A 229 9.68 5.42 -6.07
N GLU A 230 10.99 5.21 -6.04
CA GLU A 230 11.65 4.27 -5.13
C GLU A 230 11.59 4.72 -3.66
N LEU A 231 11.42 6.03 -3.42
CA LEU A 231 11.28 6.66 -2.10
C LEU A 231 9.83 7.06 -1.78
N ALA A 232 8.98 7.13 -2.81
CA ALA A 232 7.56 7.49 -2.72
C ALA A 232 6.71 6.57 -3.61
N PRO A 233 6.58 5.27 -3.26
CA PRO A 233 5.92 4.28 -4.11
C PRO A 233 4.41 4.52 -4.26
N THR A 234 3.80 5.21 -3.29
CA THR A 234 2.36 5.49 -3.26
C THR A 234 2.13 6.89 -2.69
N MET A 235 1.63 7.79 -3.54
CA MET A 235 1.15 9.10 -3.12
C MET A 235 -0.38 9.09 -3.14
N TYR A 236 -1.04 9.40 -2.04
CA TYR A 236 -2.50 9.47 -1.97
C TYR A 236 -2.98 10.40 -0.86
N ILE A 237 -4.24 10.82 -0.97
CA ILE A 237 -4.98 11.52 0.09
C ILE A 237 -6.22 10.69 0.42
N GLU A 238 -6.43 10.45 1.70
CA GLU A 238 -7.57 9.72 2.23
C GLU A 238 -8.41 10.66 3.11
N PHE A 239 -9.73 10.62 2.92
CA PHE A 239 -10.68 11.36 3.75
C PHE A 239 -11.45 10.41 4.65
N ASP A 240 -11.36 10.69 5.95
CA ASP A 240 -11.98 9.95 7.02
C ASP A 240 -13.09 10.74 7.68
N SER A 241 -13.93 9.99 8.39
CA SER A 241 -15.03 10.54 9.15
C SER A 241 -14.99 9.96 10.55
N GLU A 242 -14.68 10.79 11.55
CA GLU A 242 -14.58 10.44 12.97
C GLU A 242 -15.95 10.12 13.62
N PHE A 243 -16.85 9.43 12.92
CA PHE A 243 -18.11 8.99 13.53
C PHE A 243 -18.02 7.54 13.98
N ASP A 244 -18.45 7.34 15.23
CA ASP A 244 -18.70 6.04 15.83
C ASP A 244 -19.98 5.45 15.18
N TRP A 245 -19.78 4.67 14.12
CA TRP A 245 -20.80 4.17 13.19
C TRP A 245 -21.90 3.35 13.87
N ASP A 246 -21.59 2.77 15.02
CA ASP A 246 -22.50 1.87 15.75
C ASP A 246 -23.67 2.62 16.42
N LYS A 247 -23.64 3.96 16.40
CA LYS A 247 -24.64 4.82 17.09
C LYS A 247 -25.62 5.54 16.17
N PHE A 248 -25.46 5.48 14.83
CA PHE A 248 -26.24 6.33 13.92
C PHE A 248 -26.91 5.55 12.78
N ASN A 249 -28.17 5.88 12.48
CA ASN A 249 -28.88 5.33 11.32
C ASN A 249 -28.46 6.03 10.01
N GLN A 250 -28.78 5.45 8.84
CA GLN A 250 -28.42 5.99 7.51
C GLN A 250 -28.83 7.46 7.28
N GLU A 251 -29.90 7.95 7.91
CA GLU A 251 -30.39 9.32 7.77
C GLU A 251 -29.62 10.30 8.68
N GLN A 252 -29.24 9.85 9.88
CA GLN A 252 -28.32 10.55 10.77
C GLN A 252 -26.91 10.62 10.19
N VAL A 253 -26.41 9.53 9.59
CA VAL A 253 -25.16 9.49 8.84
C VAL A 253 -25.14 10.53 7.74
N ARG A 254 -26.21 10.65 6.95
CA ARG A 254 -26.31 11.70 5.89
C ARG A 254 -26.29 13.12 6.45
N THR A 255 -26.80 13.33 7.67
CA THR A 255 -26.81 14.63 8.33
C THR A 255 -25.45 14.94 8.97
N LEU A 256 -24.77 13.92 9.52
CA LEU A 256 -23.43 13.98 10.10
C LEU A 256 -22.34 14.10 9.02
N ARG A 257 -22.57 13.68 7.78
CA ARG A 257 -21.70 13.98 6.62
C ARG A 257 -21.48 15.48 6.38
N ALA A 258 -22.34 16.35 6.92
CA ALA A 258 -22.14 17.80 6.90
C ALA A 258 -21.21 18.29 8.04
N GLU A 259 -20.90 17.44 9.01
CA GLU A 259 -20.09 17.72 10.18
C GLU A 259 -18.70 17.09 10.00
N LYS A 260 -17.77 17.93 9.54
CA LYS A 260 -16.31 17.79 9.70
C LYS A 260 -15.69 16.46 9.24
N LEU A 261 -15.10 16.48 8.05
CA LEU A 261 -14.19 15.43 7.58
C LEU A 261 -12.79 15.67 8.13
N SER A 262 -12.08 14.59 8.44
CA SER A 262 -10.64 14.59 8.66
C SER A 262 -9.97 13.76 7.56
N GLY A 263 -8.67 13.53 7.66
CA GLY A 263 -7.98 12.68 6.71
C GLY A 263 -6.47 12.72 6.84
N HIS A 264 -5.82 11.99 5.95
CA HIS A 264 -4.37 11.80 5.94
C HIS A 264 -3.82 11.98 4.52
N ILE A 265 -2.61 12.53 4.41
CA ILE A 265 -1.91 12.71 3.14
C ILE A 265 -0.60 11.94 3.19
N TYR A 266 -0.48 10.95 2.30
CA TYR A 266 0.71 10.13 2.16
C TYR A 266 1.45 10.57 0.90
N LEU A 267 2.65 11.14 1.05
CA LEU A 267 3.49 11.58 -0.08
C LEU A 267 4.85 10.89 -0.13
N LEU A 268 5.32 10.38 1.01
CA LEU A 268 6.49 9.52 1.16
C LEU A 268 5.96 8.19 1.73
N SER A 269 6.76 7.13 1.85
CA SER A 269 6.30 5.82 2.37
C SER A 269 5.66 5.81 3.78
N ASP A 270 5.55 6.96 4.44
CA ASP A 270 4.91 7.21 5.73
C ASP A 270 3.85 8.34 5.62
N ASP A 271 2.98 8.50 6.63
CA ASP A 271 2.05 9.64 6.70
C ASP A 271 2.82 10.96 6.77
N VAL A 272 2.46 11.90 5.92
CA VAL A 272 3.14 13.18 5.78
C VAL A 272 2.35 14.31 6.43
N CYS A 273 1.02 14.22 6.48
CA CYS A 273 0.21 15.32 6.97
C CYS A 273 -1.19 14.87 7.39
N GLU A 274 -1.53 15.14 8.66
CA GLU A 274 -2.89 15.02 9.19
C GLU A 274 -3.73 16.24 8.78
N ILE A 275 -4.93 15.97 8.27
CA ILE A 275 -5.94 16.98 7.95
C ILE A 275 -6.90 17.09 9.13
N ASP A 276 -6.90 18.27 9.76
CA ASP A 276 -7.88 18.59 10.79
C ASP A 276 -9.28 18.63 10.23
N ASN A 277 -10.23 18.41 11.13
CA ASN A 277 -11.66 18.52 10.91
C ASN A 277 -12.08 19.76 10.09
N PHE A 278 -12.45 19.55 8.82
CA PHE A 278 -12.89 20.59 7.88
C PHE A 278 -14.27 20.30 7.31
N THR A 279 -15.01 21.34 6.93
CA THR A 279 -16.30 21.18 6.24
C THR A 279 -16.06 21.13 4.73
N PRO A 280 -16.32 19.99 4.06
CA PRO A 280 -16.19 19.91 2.61
C PRO A 280 -17.21 20.82 1.91
N PRO A 281 -16.92 21.30 0.70
CA PRO A 281 -17.91 22.04 -0.09
C PRO A 281 -19.08 21.14 -0.48
N GLU A 282 -20.30 21.67 -0.45
CA GLU A 282 -21.51 20.92 -0.86
C GLU A 282 -21.53 20.57 -2.36
N TYR A 283 -20.80 21.34 -3.17
CA TYR A 283 -20.79 21.22 -4.61
C TYR A 283 -19.36 21.20 -5.14
N CYS A 284 -19.16 20.41 -6.19
CA CYS A 284 -17.95 20.47 -7.01
C CYS A 284 -17.77 21.90 -7.53
N SER A 285 -16.57 22.44 -7.39
CA SER A 285 -16.26 23.78 -7.87
C SER A 285 -14.78 23.92 -8.20
N THR A 286 -14.48 24.91 -9.04
CA THR A 286 -13.10 25.31 -9.34
C THR A 286 -12.51 26.20 -8.24
N LYS A 287 -13.18 26.36 -7.09
CA LYS A 287 -12.62 27.10 -5.96
C LYS A 287 -11.67 26.22 -5.18
N THR A 288 -10.61 26.84 -4.70
CA THR A 288 -9.65 26.22 -3.80
C THR A 288 -10.10 26.41 -2.36
N HIS A 289 -10.04 25.32 -1.59
CA HIS A 289 -10.39 25.24 -0.19
C HIS A 289 -9.13 24.96 0.63
N ASN A 290 -8.99 25.61 1.78
CA ASN A 290 -7.92 25.27 2.73
C ASN A 290 -8.42 24.11 3.60
N LEU A 291 -7.74 22.97 3.51
CA LEU A 291 -7.84 21.88 4.46
C LEU A 291 -7.14 22.37 5.72
N ALA A 292 -7.89 22.55 6.80
CA ALA A 292 -7.30 22.98 8.06
C ALA A 292 -6.26 21.93 8.47
N THR A 293 -5.03 22.35 8.70
CA THR A 293 -3.92 21.51 9.12
C THR A 293 -3.23 22.21 10.28
N SER A 294 -2.58 21.43 11.14
CA SER A 294 -1.94 21.93 12.36
C SER A 294 -0.66 22.75 12.08
N GLU A 295 -0.04 22.56 10.92
CA GLU A 295 1.26 23.15 10.56
C GLU A 295 1.15 24.26 9.50
N GLU A 296 0.97 23.86 8.24
CA GLU A 296 1.03 24.73 7.05
C GLU A 296 -0.18 24.47 6.15
N PRO A 297 -0.75 25.50 5.51
CA PRO A 297 -2.02 25.38 4.80
C PRO A 297 -1.93 24.43 3.62
N VAL A 298 -2.86 23.48 3.56
CA VAL A 298 -3.03 22.55 2.45
C VAL A 298 -4.25 22.96 1.64
N TYR A 299 -4.08 23.15 0.35
CA TYR A 299 -5.12 23.66 -0.53
C TYR A 299 -5.66 22.56 -1.43
N VAL A 300 -6.97 22.33 -1.42
CA VAL A 300 -7.63 21.34 -2.26
C VAL A 300 -8.69 21.97 -3.17
N GLN A 301 -8.85 21.44 -4.36
CA GLN A 301 -9.89 21.82 -5.31
C GLN A 301 -10.64 20.57 -5.76
N PHE A 302 -11.91 20.46 -5.36
CA PHE A 302 -12.81 19.39 -5.79
C PHE A 302 -13.64 19.88 -6.97
N PHE A 303 -13.16 19.65 -8.19
CA PHE A 303 -13.85 20.11 -9.40
C PHE A 303 -14.71 19.01 -10.06
N ASN A 304 -14.58 17.77 -9.59
CA ASN A 304 -15.47 16.64 -9.89
C ASN A 304 -15.42 15.63 -8.72
N ASP A 305 -16.37 14.70 -8.67
CA ASP A 305 -16.38 13.56 -7.75
C ASP A 305 -15.16 12.65 -7.91
N ASN A 306 -14.63 12.50 -9.12
CA ASN A 306 -13.52 11.58 -9.38
C ASN A 306 -12.14 12.23 -9.38
N TYR A 307 -12.07 13.57 -9.35
CA TYR A 307 -10.83 14.29 -9.54
C TYR A 307 -10.67 15.44 -8.56
N LEU A 308 -9.44 15.62 -8.09
CA LEU A 308 -9.07 16.79 -7.30
C LEU A 308 -7.71 17.33 -7.71
N THR A 309 -7.45 18.60 -7.39
CA THR A 309 -6.07 19.10 -7.31
C THR A 309 -5.75 19.41 -5.86
N LEU A 310 -4.51 19.13 -5.46
CA LEU A 310 -3.98 19.36 -4.13
C LEU A 310 -2.72 20.21 -4.27
N LYS A 311 -2.57 21.23 -3.43
CA LYS A 311 -1.40 22.08 -3.38
C LYS A 311 -0.91 22.18 -1.95
N ILE A 312 0.35 21.83 -1.75
CA ILE A 312 0.99 21.68 -0.44
C ILE A 312 2.36 22.34 -0.44
N SER A 313 2.77 22.85 0.70
CA SER A 313 4.06 23.55 0.85
C SER A 313 5.22 22.57 0.72
N ARG A 314 6.36 23.05 0.23
CA ARG A 314 7.60 22.26 0.19
C ARG A 314 8.01 21.78 1.57
N GLU A 315 7.87 22.65 2.55
CA GLU A 315 8.24 22.39 3.93
C GLU A 315 7.44 21.20 4.49
N THR A 316 6.14 21.10 4.17
CA THR A 316 5.31 19.95 4.55
C THR A 316 5.68 18.69 3.76
N VAL A 317 5.91 18.77 2.45
CA VAL A 317 6.28 17.60 1.62
C VAL A 317 7.53 16.89 2.13
N PHE A 318 8.52 17.65 2.60
CA PHE A 318 9.80 17.14 3.08
C PHE A 318 9.90 17.12 4.61
N ALA A 319 8.82 17.32 5.36
CA ALA A 319 8.85 17.40 6.83
C ALA A 319 9.42 16.13 7.48
N ASN A 320 9.11 14.97 6.89
CA ASN A 320 9.53 13.65 7.37
C ASN A 320 10.74 13.07 6.59
N CYS A 321 11.40 13.88 5.75
CA CYS A 321 12.58 13.43 5.03
C CYS A 321 13.83 13.59 5.90
N GLU A 322 14.64 12.54 6.05
CA GLU A 322 15.92 12.62 6.78
C GLU A 322 16.98 13.46 6.04
N GLU A 323 16.80 13.66 4.73
CA GLU A 323 17.71 14.43 3.87
C GLU A 323 17.35 15.92 3.82
N ASP A 324 18.35 16.75 3.54
CA ASP A 324 18.14 18.19 3.37
C ASP A 324 17.20 18.48 2.19
N ILE A 325 16.23 19.38 2.39
CA ILE A 325 15.29 19.81 1.35
C ILE A 325 16.07 20.26 0.10
N PRO A 326 15.77 19.72 -1.10
CA PRO A 326 16.46 20.12 -2.31
C PRO A 326 16.36 21.63 -2.54
N TRP A 327 17.50 22.31 -2.61
CA TRP A 327 17.57 23.78 -2.70
C TRP A 327 16.89 24.35 -3.97
N ASN A 328 16.74 23.52 -5.00
CA ASN A 328 16.08 23.83 -6.27
C ASN A 328 14.59 23.43 -6.31
N ALA A 329 14.04 22.87 -5.23
CA ALA A 329 12.62 22.52 -5.16
C ALA A 329 11.71 23.75 -5.13
N LEU A 330 10.54 23.60 -5.76
CA LEU A 330 9.47 24.61 -5.77
C LEU A 330 8.97 24.91 -4.35
N SER A 331 8.52 26.14 -4.08
CA SER A 331 7.94 26.49 -2.77
C SER A 331 6.61 25.77 -2.49
N PHE A 332 5.89 25.38 -3.54
CA PHE A 332 4.66 24.60 -3.45
C PHE A 332 4.69 23.52 -4.52
N PHE A 333 4.18 22.34 -4.16
CA PHE A 333 3.95 21.23 -5.06
C PHE A 333 2.47 21.15 -5.38
N THR A 334 2.16 20.87 -6.64
CA THR A 334 0.80 20.57 -7.10
C THR A 334 0.71 19.09 -7.40
N TYR A 335 -0.32 18.46 -6.86
CA TYR A 335 -0.68 17.07 -7.11
C TYR A 335 -2.06 17.01 -7.75
N TYR A 336 -2.22 16.00 -8.59
CA TYR A 336 -3.43 15.75 -9.34
C TYR A 336 -3.98 14.39 -8.90
N GLY A 337 -5.19 14.39 -8.35
CA GLY A 337 -5.79 13.22 -7.70
C GLY A 337 -6.85 12.54 -8.56
N ILE A 338 -6.82 11.20 -8.59
CA ILE A 338 -7.89 10.36 -9.15
C ILE A 338 -8.46 9.48 -8.04
N ASN A 339 -9.78 9.47 -7.91
CA ASN A 339 -10.49 8.58 -6.99
C ASN A 339 -10.21 7.12 -7.35
N GLU A 340 -9.70 6.33 -6.40
CA GLU A 340 -9.27 4.95 -6.63
C GLU A 340 -10.40 4.07 -7.18
N LYS A 341 -11.63 4.21 -6.66
CA LYS A 341 -12.79 3.46 -7.19
C LYS A 341 -13.00 3.71 -8.68
N GLY A 342 -12.76 4.94 -9.12
CA GLY A 342 -12.85 5.31 -10.54
C GLY A 342 -11.72 4.74 -11.39
N MET A 343 -10.56 4.41 -10.80
CA MET A 343 -9.48 3.69 -11.50
C MET A 343 -9.81 2.22 -11.66
N VAL A 344 -10.29 1.55 -10.60
CA VAL A 344 -10.63 0.12 -10.62
C VAL A 344 -11.74 -0.18 -11.64
N ASP A 345 -12.79 0.65 -11.67
CA ASP A 345 -13.89 0.51 -12.62
C ASP A 345 -13.42 0.71 -14.08
N LYS A 346 -12.40 1.54 -14.29
CA LYS A 346 -11.85 1.85 -15.62
C LYS A 346 -10.88 0.76 -16.09
N GLU A 347 -10.03 0.24 -15.21
CA GLU A 347 -9.16 -0.92 -15.52
C GLU A 347 -10.00 -2.15 -15.90
N GLN A 348 -11.09 -2.41 -15.17
CA GLN A 348 -12.04 -3.48 -15.54
C GLN A 348 -12.71 -3.23 -16.90
N GLN A 349 -13.09 -1.99 -17.22
CA GLN A 349 -13.65 -1.66 -18.54
C GLN A 349 -12.63 -1.80 -19.67
N GLU A 350 -11.36 -1.42 -19.46
CA GLU A 350 -10.29 -1.56 -20.45
C GLU A 350 -9.93 -3.04 -20.68
N GLU A 351 -9.96 -3.89 -19.64
CA GLU A 351 -9.81 -5.34 -19.76
C GLU A 351 -10.98 -5.98 -20.52
N GLU A 352 -12.24 -5.66 -20.17
CA GLU A 352 -13.42 -6.15 -20.91
C GLU A 352 -13.40 -5.71 -22.38
N GLN A 353 -12.95 -4.48 -22.65
CA GLN A 353 -12.84 -3.98 -24.01
C GLN A 353 -11.74 -4.69 -24.81
N CYS A 354 -10.60 -5.01 -24.17
CA CYS A 354 -9.53 -5.81 -24.78
C CYS A 354 -9.99 -7.24 -25.10
N GLU A 355 -10.76 -7.88 -24.22
CA GLU A 355 -11.33 -9.21 -24.46
C GLU A 355 -12.31 -9.21 -25.63
N THR A 356 -13.17 -8.18 -25.74
CA THR A 356 -14.12 -8.06 -26.85
C THR A 356 -13.44 -7.78 -28.19
N ASP A 357 -12.35 -7.02 -28.21
CA ASP A 357 -11.56 -6.78 -29.43
C ASP A 357 -10.83 -8.04 -29.89
N GLU A 358 -10.30 -8.85 -28.97
CA GLU A 358 -9.71 -10.15 -29.30
C GLU A 358 -10.75 -11.16 -29.81
N GLU A 359 -11.94 -11.20 -29.21
CA GLU A 359 -13.05 -12.06 -29.65
C GLU A 359 -13.56 -11.64 -31.04
N SER A 360 -13.66 -10.33 -31.30
CA SER A 360 -14.02 -9.75 -32.61
C SER A 360 -13.01 -10.11 -33.70
N VAL A 361 -11.71 -10.08 -33.38
CA VAL A 361 -10.64 -10.49 -34.30
C VAL A 361 -10.71 -11.99 -34.59
N LEU A 362 -10.96 -12.82 -33.57
CA LEU A 362 -11.10 -14.27 -33.72
C LEU A 362 -12.34 -14.66 -34.54
N GLU A 363 -13.47 -13.98 -34.34
CA GLU A 363 -14.71 -14.19 -35.10
C GLU A 363 -14.55 -13.78 -36.57
N SER A 364 -13.83 -12.68 -36.82
CA SER A 364 -13.48 -12.23 -38.18
C SER A 364 -12.57 -13.23 -38.91
N ILE A 365 -11.65 -13.89 -38.19
CA ILE A 365 -10.80 -14.95 -38.75
C ILE A 365 -11.62 -16.21 -39.05
N ARG A 366 -12.60 -16.57 -38.20
CA ARG A 366 -13.49 -17.72 -38.43
C ARG A 366 -14.42 -17.56 -39.63
N LEU A 367 -14.76 -16.33 -40.01
CA LEU A 367 -15.58 -16.05 -41.19
C LEU A 367 -14.78 -16.05 -42.51
N LEU A 368 -13.45 -16.10 -42.42
CA LEU A 368 -12.53 -16.11 -43.58
C LEU A 368 -12.01 -17.51 -43.94
N PHE A 369 -12.33 -18.55 -43.14
CA PHE A 369 -12.03 -19.96 -43.38
C PHE A 369 -13.30 -20.80 -43.35
#